data_AF-A0A328HDW3-F1
#
_entry.id   AF-A0A328HDW3-F1
#
_cell.length_a   1.000
_cell.length_b   1.000
_cell.length_c   1.000
_cell.angle_alpha   90.00
_cell.angle_beta   90.00
_cell.angle_gamma   90.00
#
_symmetry.space_group_name_H-M   'P 1'
#
loop_
_entity.id
_entity.type
_entity.pdbx_description
1 polymer ?
#
loop_
_entity_poly.entity_id
_entity_poly.type
_entity_poly.pdbx_seq_one_letter_code
_entity_poly.pdbx_strand_id
1 'polypeptide(L)' 'MTFETAESMTIKIWDRSAVNHTLETLVHDFSSRANAKKSDVAVTLSGPNTFTLSLNTAAL' A
#
# COMPACT_ATOMS: atom_id res chain seq x y z
N MET A 1 -7.76 -21.67 5.57
CA MET A 1 -6.81 -20.59 5.94
C MET A 1 -7.55 -19.28 5.73
N THR A 2 -8.00 -18.65 6.80
CA THR A 2 -8.54 -17.30 6.76
C THR A 2 -7.36 -16.35 6.72
N PHE A 3 -6.99 -15.90 5.51
CA PHE A 3 -6.16 -14.72 5.37
C PHE A 3 -7.02 -13.56 5.88
N GLU A 4 -6.78 -13.11 7.11
CA GLU A 4 -7.17 -11.77 7.49
C GLU A 4 -6.55 -10.85 6.44
N THR A 5 -7.38 -10.27 5.58
CA THR A 5 -6.98 -9.23 4.64
C THR A 5 -6.43 -8.09 5.49
N ALA A 6 -5.12 -8.10 5.73
CA ALA A 6 -4.45 -7.03 6.44
C ALA A 6 -4.81 -5.73 5.72
N GLU A 7 -5.59 -4.88 6.40
CA GLU A 7 -6.06 -3.59 5.86
C GLU A 7 -4.89 -2.63 5.63
N SER A 8 -3.67 -3.03 6.01
CA SER A 8 -2.44 -2.31 5.76
C SER A 8 -1.25 -3.23 5.45
N MET A 9 -0.28 -2.69 4.70
CA MET A 9 0.98 -3.32 4.35
C MET A 9 2.11 -2.32 4.57
N THR A 10 3.12 -2.68 5.35
CA THR A 10 4.32 -1.84 5.55
C THR A 10 5.51 -2.40 4.78
N ILE A 11 6.18 -1.56 4.00
CA ILE A 11 7.34 -1.91 3.19
C ILE A 11 8.49 -0.93 3.41
N LYS A 12 9.72 -1.42 3.24
CA LYS A 12 10.92 -0.58 3.18
C LYS A 12 11.50 -0.58 1.77
N ILE A 13 11.67 0.59 1.17
CA ILE A 13 12.21 0.74 -0.19
C ILE A 13 13.63 1.31 -0.12
N TRP A 14 14.63 0.48 -0.38
CA TRP A 14 16.04 0.90 -0.28
C TRP A 14 16.54 1.64 -1.51
N ASP A 15 16.06 1.25 -2.70
CA ASP A 15 16.38 1.94 -3.94
C ASP A 15 15.50 3.19 -4.08
N ARG A 16 16.09 4.34 -3.74
CA ARG A 16 15.39 5.63 -3.79
C ARG A 16 15.10 6.11 -5.21
N SER A 17 15.83 5.60 -6.21
CA SER A 17 15.62 6.00 -7.61
C SER A 17 14.32 5.43 -8.17
N ALA A 18 13.86 4.30 -7.64
CA ALA A 18 12.67 3.58 -8.10
C ALA A 18 11.43 3.77 -7.19
N VAL A 19 11.51 4.57 -6.12
CA VAL A 19 10.44 4.68 -5.09
C VAL A 19 9.06 4.90 -5.70
N ASN A 20 8.91 5.87 -6.61
CA ASN A 20 7.61 6.17 -7.19
C ASN A 20 7.05 4.99 -7.98
N HIS A 21 7.87 4.37 -8.83
CA HIS A 21 7.47 3.22 -9.63
C HIS A 21 7.16 1.99 -8.77
N THR A 22 7.96 1.75 -7.72
CA THR A 22 7.71 0.69 -6.74
C THR A 22 6.39 0.92 -6.00
N LEU A 23 6.12 2.15 -5.53
CA LEU A 23 4.87 2.47 -4.84
C LEU A 23 3.65 2.32 -5.76
N GLU A 24 3.71 2.77 -7.01
CA GLU A 24 2.62 2.61 -7.98
C GLU A 24 2.27 1.13 -8.23
N THR A 25 3.29 0.28 -8.34
CA THR A 25 3.13 -1.16 -8.51
C THR A 25 2.50 -1.78 -7.27
N LEU A 26 2.99 -1.42 -6.07
CA LEU A 26 2.45 -1.93 -4.82
C LEU A 26 1.01 -1.48 -4.55
N VAL A 27 0.67 -0.24 -4.89
CA VAL A 27 -0.71 0.27 -4.79
C VAL A 27 -1.64 -0.52 -5.70
N HIS A 28 -1.22 -0.80 -6.94
CA HIS A 28 -2.00 -1.63 -7.87
C HIS A 28 -2.22 -3.05 -7.34
N ASP A 29 -1.17 -3.68 -6.84
CA ASP A 29 -1.24 -5.06 -6.34
C ASP A 29 -2.04 -5.15 -5.05
N PHE A 30 -1.85 -4.19 -4.14
CA PHE A 30 -2.59 -4.09 -2.89
C PHE A 30 -4.08 -3.85 -3.15
N SER A 31 -4.43 -2.90 -4.04
CA SER A 31 -5.83 -2.62 -4.39
C SER A 31 -6.49 -3.83 -5.05
N SER A 32 -5.78 -4.54 -5.94
CA SER A 32 -6.31 -5.73 -6.62
C SER A 32 -6.57 -6.88 -5.63
N ARG A 33 -5.66 -7.09 -4.67
CA ARG A 33 -5.84 -8.10 -3.61
C ARG A 33 -6.98 -7.76 -2.65
N ALA A 34 -7.17 -6.47 -2.37
CA ALA A 34 -8.23 -5.96 -1.50
C ALA A 34 -9.58 -5.77 -2.21
N ASN A 35 -9.67 -6.01 -3.53
CA ASN A 35 -10.85 -5.67 -4.34
C ASN A 35 -11.29 -4.20 -4.17
N ALA A 36 -10.32 -3.29 -4.05
CA ALA A 36 -10.52 -1.86 -3.85
C ALA A 36 -10.03 -1.07 -5.07
N LYS A 37 -10.45 0.19 -5.21
CA LYS A 37 -9.85 1.07 -6.21
C LYS A 37 -8.51 1.56 -5.72
N LYS A 38 -7.59 1.89 -6.64
CA LYS A 38 -6.31 2.53 -6.28
C LYS A 38 -6.50 3.80 -5.46
N SER A 39 -7.56 4.57 -5.75
CA SER A 39 -7.91 5.80 -5.02
C SER A 39 -8.30 5.55 -3.56
N ASP A 40 -8.67 4.31 -3.23
CA ASP A 40 -9.01 3.91 -1.86
C ASP A 40 -7.76 3.48 -1.07
N VAL A 41 -6.56 3.50 -1.67
CA VAL A 41 -5.31 3.15 -1.01
C VAL A 41 -4.59 4.41 -0.58
N ALA A 42 -4.41 4.59 0.73
CA ALA A 42 -3.52 5.60 1.29
C ALA A 42 -2.09 5.07 1.36
N VAL A 43 -1.11 5.90 1.01
CA VAL A 43 0.32 5.62 1.19
C VAL A 43 0.89 6.63 2.18
N THR A 44 1.37 6.14 3.32
CA THR A 44 1.95 6.96 4.39
C THR A 44 3.45 6.71 4.48
N LEU A 45 4.26 7.76 4.55
CA LEU A 45 5.67 7.64 4.92
C LEU A 45 5.77 7.49 6.44
N SER A 46 5.87 6.26 6.91
CA SER A 46 5.88 5.91 8.34
C SER A 46 7.29 5.94 8.96
N GLY A 47 8.33 6.12 8.17
CA GLY A 47 9.71 6.24 8.65
C GLY A 47 10.75 6.34 7.53
N PRO A 48 12.06 6.31 7.83
CA PRO A 48 13.12 6.43 6.82
C PRO A 48 13.05 5.33 5.76
N ASN A 49 12.58 5.71 4.57
CA ASN A 49 12.29 4.83 3.45
C ASN A 49 11.25 3.73 3.78
N THR A 50 10.45 3.92 4.81
CA THR A 50 9.41 2.98 5.24
C THR A 50 8.04 3.55 4.91
N PHE A 51 7.27 2.82 4.12
CA PHE A 51 5.96 3.23 3.64
C PHE A 51 4.91 2.24 4.14
N THR A 52 3.77 2.76 4.58
CA THR A 52 2.59 1.97 4.94
C THR A 52 1.49 2.26 3.94
N LEU A 53 1.05 1.23 3.21
CA LEU A 53 -0.16 1.24 2.40
C LEU A 53 -1.32 0.83 3.30
N SER A 54 -2.47 1.49 3.19
CA SER A 54 -3.68 1.09 3.91
C SER A 54 -4.93 1.43 3.12
N LEU A 55 -6.04 0.75 3.37
CA LEU A 55 -7.33 1.13 2.79
C LEU A 55 -7.92 2.34 3.53
N ASN A 56 -8.44 3.30 2.76
CA ASN A 56 -9.30 4.37 3.27
C ASN A 56 -10.69 3.79 3.52
N THR A 57 -10.90 3.23 4.70
CA THR A 57 -12.19 2.68 5.14
C THR A 57 -13.28 3.74 5.34
N ALA A 58 -12.95 5.03 5.22
CA ALA A 58 -13.90 6.14 5.34
C ALA A 58 -14.84 6.33 4.13
N ALA A 59 -14.77 5.48 3.12
CA ALA A 59 -15.60 5.55 1.90
C ALA A 59 -16.74 4.50 1.85
N LEU A 60 -17.14 3.93 2.99
CA LEU A 60 -18.30 3.06 3.14
C LEU A 60 -19.45 3.76 3.87
#